data_AF-A0A6B3G0T6-F1
#
_entry.id   AF-A0A6B3G0T6-F1
#
_cell.length_a   1.000
_cell.length_b   1.000
_cell.length_c   1.000
_cell.angle_alpha   90.00
_cell.angle_beta   90.00
_cell.angle_gamma   90.00
#
_symmetry.space_group_name_H-M   'P 1'
#
loop_
_entity.id
_entity.type
_entity.pdbx_description
1 polymer ?
#
loop_
_entity_poly.entity_id
_entity_poly.type
_entity_poly.pdbx_seq_one_letter_code
_entity_poly.pdbx_strand_id
1 'polypeptide(L)'
;CRTRRGGLEVEGLGIVFLEAAAAGLPVLVGDSGGASDTVRDGETGHLVDGRDTAAVANRLVVLLRDRAAAAAMGEKGRAWVREAWGWESAYATLA
;
A
#
# COMPACT_ATOMS: atom_id res chain seq x y z
N CYS A 1 -7.10 6.25 -9.46
CA CYS A 1 -7.52 7.27 -8.48
C CYS A 1 -8.97 6.99 -8.22
N ARG A 2 -9.40 6.65 -6.99
CA ARG A 2 -10.84 6.54 -6.66
C ARG A 2 -11.66 7.76 -7.15
N THR A 3 -10.96 8.81 -7.62
CA THR A 3 -11.35 10.00 -8.35
C THR A 3 -11.23 10.02 -9.91
N ARG A 4 -10.45 9.18 -10.63
CA ARG A 4 -10.23 9.30 -12.12
C ARG A 4 -11.50 9.11 -12.94
N ARG A 5 -12.38 8.22 -12.48
CA ARG A 5 -13.69 7.94 -13.10
C ARG A 5 -14.85 8.17 -12.13
N GLY A 6 -14.69 9.11 -11.19
CA GLY A 6 -15.71 9.38 -10.16
C GLY A 6 -16.09 8.15 -9.33
N GLY A 7 -15.12 7.28 -9.00
CA GLY A 7 -15.35 6.03 -8.26
C GLY A 7 -15.51 4.77 -9.11
N LEU A 8 -15.64 4.87 -10.43
CA LEU A 8 -15.90 3.73 -11.33
C LEU A 8 -14.63 3.03 -11.85
N GLU A 9 -13.64 2.82 -10.98
CA GLU A 9 -12.40 2.13 -11.37
C GLU A 9 -12.47 0.62 -11.16
N VAL A 10 -11.73 -0.13 -11.97
CA VAL A 10 -11.72 -1.60 -11.96
C VAL A 10 -10.91 -2.18 -10.79
N GLU A 11 -10.04 -1.37 -10.17
CA GLU A 11 -9.24 -1.81 -9.02
C GLU A 11 -10.05 -1.72 -7.72
N GLY A 12 -10.64 -2.85 -7.32
CA GLY A 12 -11.51 -2.94 -6.14
C GLY A 12 -10.76 -2.72 -4.81
N LEU A 13 -9.62 -3.38 -4.63
CA LEU A 13 -8.75 -3.28 -3.45
C LEU A 13 -7.27 -3.39 -3.83
N GLY A 14 -6.91 -4.31 -4.74
CA GLY A 14 -5.51 -4.60 -5.04
C GLY A 14 -4.84 -5.45 -3.97
N ILE A 15 -5.30 -6.70 -3.80
CA ILE A 15 -4.77 -7.62 -2.78
C ILE A 15 -3.26 -7.82 -2.86
N VAL A 16 -2.67 -7.67 -4.05
CA VAL A 16 -1.22 -7.76 -4.28
C VAL A 16 -0.40 -6.79 -3.40
N PHE A 17 -0.96 -5.63 -3.06
CA PHE A 17 -0.30 -4.67 -2.17
C PHE A 17 -0.27 -5.18 -0.72
N LEU A 18 -1.34 -5.83 -0.27
CA LEU A 18 -1.40 -6.49 1.04
C LEU A 18 -0.49 -7.72 1.09
N GLU A 19 -0.38 -8.48 0.00
CA GLU A 19 0.56 -9.60 -0.13
C GLU A 19 2.02 -9.13 -0.02
N ALA A 20 2.37 -8.05 -0.72
CA ALA A 20 3.69 -7.44 -0.64
C ALA A 20 4.00 -6.94 0.78
N ALA A 21 3.04 -6.25 1.42
CA ALA A 21 3.17 -5.80 2.80
C ALA A 21 3.28 -6.99 3.78
N ALA A 22 2.50 -8.06 3.61
CA ALA A 22 2.64 -9.29 4.39
C ALA A 22 4.03 -9.94 4.23
N ALA A 23 4.59 -9.87 3.02
CA ALA A 23 5.96 -10.28 2.73
C ALA A 23 7.03 -9.34 3.32
N GLY A 24 6.66 -8.26 4.00
CA GLY A 24 7.60 -7.31 4.62
C GLY A 24 8.28 -6.40 3.61
N LEU A 25 7.66 -6.18 2.45
CA LEU A 25 8.19 -5.28 1.42
C LEU A 25 7.58 -3.88 1.57
N PRO A 26 8.36 -2.80 1.38
CA PRO A 26 7.80 -1.47 1.22
C PRO A 26 6.99 -1.41 -0.07
N VAL A 27 5.83 -0.77 -0.03
CA VAL A 27 4.91 -0.72 -1.17
C VAL A 27 4.74 0.72 -1.65
N LEU A 28 4.86 0.94 -2.97
CA LEU A 28 4.45 2.17 -3.63
C LEU A 28 3.15 1.90 -4.39
N VAL A 29 2.07 2.52 -3.96
CA VAL A 29 0.73 2.29 -4.48
C VAL A 29 0.25 3.50 -5.23
N GLY A 30 -0.36 3.28 -6.39
CA GLY A 30 -1.07 4.34 -7.08
C GLY A 30 -2.22 4.84 -6.20
N ASP A 31 -2.35 6.15 -6.02
CA ASP A 31 -3.46 6.79 -5.31
C ASP A 31 -4.74 6.56 -6.11
N SER A 32 -5.35 5.39 -5.94
CA SER A 32 -6.17 4.76 -6.97
C SER A 32 -7.06 3.62 -6.57
N GLY A 33 -8.33 3.65 -6.99
CA GLY A 33 -9.28 2.60 -6.69
C GLY A 33 -9.28 2.31 -5.20
N GLY A 34 -9.54 1.06 -4.82
CA GLY A 34 -9.23 0.62 -3.45
C GLY A 34 -7.77 0.34 -3.16
N ALA A 35 -6.86 0.51 -4.13
CA ALA A 35 -5.43 0.34 -3.86
C ALA A 35 -4.94 1.30 -2.76
N SER A 36 -5.47 2.52 -2.70
CA SER A 36 -5.09 3.46 -1.64
C SER A 36 -5.38 2.96 -0.23
N ASP A 37 -6.36 2.06 -0.06
CA ASP A 37 -6.74 1.52 1.24
C ASP A 37 -5.76 0.45 1.74
N THR A 38 -4.88 -0.03 0.87
CA THR A 38 -3.90 -1.10 1.18
C THR A 38 -2.60 -0.57 1.77
N VAL A 39 -2.49 0.74 2.01
CA VAL A 39 -1.31 1.36 2.63
C VAL A 39 -1.71 2.55 3.51
N ARG A 40 -0.89 2.81 4.52
CA ARG A 40 -0.89 4.05 5.32
C ARG A 40 0.27 4.89 4.84
N ASP A 41 -0.02 5.96 4.09
CA ASP A 41 1.00 6.76 3.41
C ASP A 41 2.06 7.29 4.38
N GLY A 42 3.33 7.06 4.04
CA GLY A 42 4.50 7.42 4.86
C GLY A 42 4.82 6.44 5.99
N GLU A 43 3.92 5.50 6.30
CA GLU A 43 4.08 4.58 7.43
C GLU A 43 4.34 3.15 7.00
N THR A 44 3.42 2.57 6.21
CA THR A 44 3.50 1.19 5.71
C THR A 44 3.81 1.10 4.22
N GLY A 45 3.79 2.24 3.54
CA GLY A 45 4.02 2.39 2.11
C GLY A 45 3.87 3.84 1.70
N HIS A 46 3.79 4.09 0.40
CA HIS A 46 3.55 5.41 -0.16
C HIS A 46 2.42 5.42 -1.17
N LEU A 47 1.66 6.52 -1.18
CA LEU A 47 0.71 6.84 -2.25
C LEU A 47 1.36 7.75 -3.29
N VAL A 48 1.02 7.55 -4.57
CA VAL A 48 1.51 8.38 -5.67
C VAL A 48 0.48 8.50 -6.80
N ASP A 49 0.38 9.66 -7.46
CA ASP A 49 -0.34 9.71 -8.74
C ASP A 49 0.43 8.88 -9.76
N GLY A 50 -0.11 7.72 -10.12
CA GLY A 50 0.53 6.81 -11.08
C GLY A 50 0.67 7.37 -12.50
N ARG A 51 0.10 8.54 -12.81
CA ARG A 51 0.30 9.26 -14.09
C ARG A 51 1.47 10.24 -14.03
N ASP A 52 1.90 10.62 -12.83
CA ASP A 52 3.08 11.45 -12.65
C ASP A 52 4.31 10.54 -12.57
N THR A 53 4.92 10.30 -13.72
CA THR A 53 6.10 9.45 -13.84
C THR A 53 7.29 9.98 -13.05
N ALA A 54 7.42 11.31 -12.91
CA ALA A 54 8.48 11.93 -12.12
C ALA A 54 8.26 11.67 -10.63
N ALA A 55 7.03 11.81 -10.14
CA ALA A 55 6.70 11.48 -8.75
C ALA A 55 6.92 9.99 -8.43
N VAL A 56 6.52 9.09 -9.33
CA VAL A 56 6.77 7.64 -9.18
C VAL A 56 8.27 7.36 -9.10
N ALA A 57 9.05 7.89 -10.04
CA ALA A 57 10.49 7.70 -10.06
C ALA A 57 11.17 8.23 -8.78
N ASN A 58 10.78 9.43 -8.34
CA ASN A 58 11.34 10.03 -7.13
C ASN A 58 11.06 9.18 -5.88
N ARG A 59 9.84 8.66 -5.73
CA ARG A 59 9.48 7.78 -4.60
C ARG A 59 10.25 6.46 -4.63
N LEU A 60 10.38 5.84 -5.80
CA LEU A 60 11.19 4.63 -5.97
C LEU A 60 12.66 4.88 -5.61
N VAL A 61 13.24 5.99 -6.08
CA VAL A 61 14.64 6.34 -5.77
C VAL A 61 14.84 6.54 -4.27
N VAL A 62 13.91 7.16 -3.55
CA VAL A 62 13.99 7.32 -2.09
C VAL A 62 14.02 5.96 -1.40
N LEU A 63 13.10 5.05 -1.74
CA LEU A 63 13.04 3.71 -1.17
C LEU A 63 14.29 2.87 -1.49
N LEU A 64 14.86 3.04 -2.68
CA LEU A 64 16.05 2.30 -3.11
C LEU A 64 17.36 2.85 -2.50
N ARG A 65 17.42 4.16 -2.20
CA ARG A 65 18.60 4.81 -1.61
C ARG A 65 18.73 4.50 -0.11
N ASP A 66 17.62 4.48 0.62
CA ASP A 66 17.61 4.15 2.05
C ASP A 66 16.95 2.79 2.31
N ARG A 67 17.76 1.74 2.12
CA ARG A 67 17.33 0.35 2.28
C ARG A 67 16.90 0.02 3.71
N ALA A 68 17.46 0.70 4.71
CA ALA A 68 17.13 0.49 6.12
C ALA A 68 15.74 1.08 6.44
N ALA A 69 15.48 2.31 6.02
CA ALA A 69 14.16 2.92 6.15
C ALA A 69 13.10 2.14 5.37
N ALA A 70 13.43 1.68 4.17
CA ALA A 70 12.55 0.86 3.34
C ALA A 70 12.21 -0.49 3.99
N ALA A 71 13.19 -1.16 4.62
CA ALA A 71 12.94 -2.39 5.38
C ALA A 71 12.07 -2.13 6.62
N ALA A 72 12.33 -1.05 7.35
CA ALA A 72 11.51 -0.66 8.51
C ALA A 72 10.05 -0.35 8.11
N MET A 73 9.85 0.29 6.96
CA MET A 73 8.51 0.50 6.39
C MET A 73 7.82 -0.81 6.04
N GLY A 74 8.55 -1.74 5.42
CA GLY A 74 8.04 -3.08 5.11
C GLY A 74 7.61 -3.87 6.35
N GLU A 75 8.39 -3.82 7.44
CA GLU A 75 8.02 -4.47 8.71
C GLU A 75 6.79 -3.83 9.36
N LYS A 76 6.65 -2.50 9.28
CA LYS A 76 5.42 -1.82 9.70
C LYS A 76 4.21 -2.27 8.87
N GLY A 77 4.39 -2.40 7.55
CA GLY A 77 3.35 -2.92 6.66
C GLY A 77 2.94 -4.34 7.01
N ARG A 78 3.90 -5.23 7.27
CA ARG A 78 3.65 -6.59 7.71
C ARG A 78 2.88 -6.64 9.02
N ALA A 79 3.28 -5.83 10.01
CA ALA A 79 2.59 -5.76 11.29
C ALA A 79 1.13 -5.31 11.13
N TRP A 80 0.91 -4.26 10.36
CA TRP A 80 -0.42 -3.73 10.10
C TRP A 80 -1.33 -4.70 9.33
N VAL A 81 -0.79 -5.41 8.33
CA VAL A 81 -1.56 -6.46 7.61
C VAL A 81 -2.02 -7.57 8.55
N ARG A 82 -1.15 -8.04 9.45
CA ARG A 82 -1.51 -9.06 10.43
C ARG A 82 -2.61 -8.60 11.37
N GLU A 83 -2.56 -7.35 11.81
CA GLU A 83 -3.53 -6.77 12.73
C GLU A 83 -4.90 -6.50 12.07
N ALA A 84 -4.90 -5.83 10.92
CA ALA A 84 -6.13 -5.28 10.32
C ALA A 84 -6.73 -6.17 9.22
N TRP A 85 -5.95 -7.07 8.62
CA TRP A 85 -6.35 -7.84 7.44
C TRP A 85 -6.21 -9.36 7.64
N GLY A 86 -5.86 -9.81 8.86
CA GLY A 86 -5.80 -11.21 9.23
C GLY A 86 -7.18 -11.87 9.37
N TRP A 87 -7.22 -13.20 9.26
CA TRP A 87 -8.46 -13.96 9.37
C TRP A 87 -9.13 -13.83 10.74
N GLU A 88 -8.33 -13.73 11.80
CA GLU A 88 -8.81 -13.53 13.16
C GLU A 88 -9.58 -12.22 13.29
N SER A 89 -9.05 -11.14 12.70
CA SER A 89 -9.68 -9.81 12.69
C SER A 89 -10.96 -9.80 11.86
N ALA A 90 -10.93 -10.44 10.68
CA ALA A 90 -12.10 -10.58 9.82
C ALA A 90 -13.22 -11.39 10.51
N TYR A 91 -12.87 -12.51 11.16
CA TYR A 91 -13.82 -13.32 11.91
C TYR A 91 -14.45 -12.54 13.06
N ALA A 92 -13.64 -11.84 13.87
CA ALA A 92 -14.14 -11.04 15.00
C ALA A 92 -15.10 -9.91 14.57
N THR A 93 -14.97 -9.40 13.35
CA THR A 93 -15.84 -8.34 12.81
C THR A 93 -17.18 -8.89 12.32
N LEU A 94 -17.21 -10.14 11.84
CA LEU A 94 -18.38 -10.77 11.22
C LEU A 94 -19.19 -11.65 12.17
N ALA A 95 -18.62 -12.01 13.33
CA ALA A 95 -19.28 -12.77 14.40
C ALA A 95 -20.20 -11.87 15.24
#